data_AF-A0A1L5KJM8-F1
#
_entry.id   AF-A0A1L5KJM8-F1
#
_cell.length_a   1.000
_cell.length_b   1.000
_cell.length_c   1.000
_cell.angle_alpha   90.00
_cell.angle_beta   90.00
_cell.angle_gamma   90.00
#
_symmetry.space_group_name_H-M   'P 1'
#
loop_
_entity.id
_entity.type
_entity.pdbx_description
1 polymer ?
#
loop_
_entity_poly.entity_id
_entity_poly.type
_entity_poly.pdbx_seq_one_letter_code
_entity_poly.pdbx_strand_id
1 'polypeptide(L)'
;QGLTCIVSDSSYVKNLPAGCILEHNPAAGQKVKEGRTIYLTINTLSTPLLVVPDVADNSSMRQAQARLLAAGFKLSENEHIAGEKDWVYGVKYKGRTLTNGEKVPVGATLTLIVGDGGELPQEGDSTAVEATTPTSSKDSAADESWF
;
A
#
# COMPACT_ATOMS: atom_id res chain seq x y z
N GLN A 1 8.08 -17.02 -49.23
CA GLN A 1 7.96 -18.01 -48.14
C GLN A 1 9.37 -18.47 -47.79
N GLY A 2 9.72 -18.68 -46.52
CA GLY A 2 11.10 -18.96 -46.08
C GLY A 2 11.75 -17.89 -45.20
N LEU A 3 10.95 -17.12 -44.47
CA LEU A 3 11.42 -16.16 -43.47
C LEU A 3 11.19 -16.75 -42.09
N THR A 4 12.22 -16.73 -41.25
CA THR A 4 12.14 -17.23 -39.86
C THR A 4 11.93 -16.03 -38.96
N CYS A 5 10.90 -16.06 -38.11
CA CYS A 5 10.64 -15.01 -37.13
C CYS A 5 11.14 -15.44 -35.76
N ILE A 6 11.93 -14.59 -35.09
CA ILE A 6 12.33 -14.78 -33.70
C ILE A 6 12.01 -13.54 -32.89
N VAL A 7 11.55 -13.75 -31.67
CA VAL A 7 11.36 -12.67 -30.70
C VAL A 7 12.73 -12.30 -30.15
N SER A 8 13.15 -11.07 -30.38
CA SER A 8 14.48 -10.59 -30.00
C SER A 8 14.44 -9.71 -28.76
N ASP A 9 13.37 -8.95 -28.60
CA ASP A 9 13.18 -8.04 -27.48
C ASP A 9 11.71 -7.98 -27.08
N SER A 10 11.45 -7.50 -25.87
CA SER A 10 10.10 -7.25 -25.40
C SER A 10 10.02 -5.94 -24.62
N SER A 11 9.10 -5.07 -25.00
CA SER A 11 8.84 -3.80 -24.33
C SER A 11 7.41 -3.76 -23.80
N TYR A 12 7.15 -3.05 -22.70
CA TYR A 12 5.80 -2.97 -22.12
C TYR A 12 5.10 -1.67 -22.52
N VAL A 13 4.04 -1.80 -23.32
CA VAL A 13 3.17 -0.69 -23.69
C VAL A 13 1.76 -0.97 -23.16
N LYS A 14 1.35 -0.18 -22.17
CA LYS A 14 0.06 -0.35 -21.47
C LYS A 14 -1.17 -0.30 -22.38
N ASN A 15 -1.09 0.44 -23.49
CA ASN A 15 -2.19 0.64 -24.43
C ASN A 15 -2.33 -0.48 -25.47
N LEU A 16 -1.37 -1.41 -25.53
CA LEU A 16 -1.36 -2.47 -26.53
C LEU A 16 -1.64 -3.83 -25.88
N PRO A 17 -2.26 -4.77 -26.63
CA PRO A 17 -2.48 -6.11 -26.14
C PRO A 17 -1.15 -6.86 -25.94
N ALA A 18 -1.15 -7.78 -24.99
CA ALA A 18 -0.05 -8.70 -24.73
C ALA A 18 0.33 -9.47 -26.01
N GLY A 19 1.62 -9.57 -26.32
CA GLY A 19 2.11 -10.30 -27.49
C GLY A 19 1.94 -9.59 -28.83
N CYS A 20 1.47 -8.34 -28.83
CA CYS A 20 1.43 -7.54 -30.05
C CYS A 20 2.84 -7.23 -30.56
N ILE A 21 3.06 -7.23 -31.87
CA ILE A 21 4.35 -6.84 -32.46
C ILE A 21 4.43 -5.32 -32.41
N LEU A 22 5.41 -4.81 -31.66
CA LEU A 22 5.70 -3.38 -31.57
C LEU A 22 6.55 -2.93 -32.76
N GLU A 23 7.60 -3.70 -33.04
CA GLU A 23 8.56 -3.38 -34.07
C GLU A 23 9.11 -4.68 -34.66
N HIS A 24 9.60 -4.60 -35.89
CA HIS A 24 10.25 -5.71 -36.56
C HIS A 24 11.44 -5.20 -37.38
N ASN A 25 12.55 -5.92 -37.29
CA ASN A 25 13.76 -5.66 -38.06
C ASN A 25 14.04 -6.90 -38.92
N PRO A 26 14.07 -6.77 -40.26
CA PRO A 26 14.02 -5.55 -41.06
C PRO A 26 12.63 -4.93 -41.23
N ALA A 27 12.61 -3.62 -41.43
CA ALA A 27 11.39 -2.84 -41.59
C ALA A 27 10.55 -3.28 -42.80
N ALA A 28 9.23 -3.09 -42.71
CA ALA A 28 8.30 -3.37 -43.79
C ALA A 28 8.75 -2.72 -45.11
N GLY A 29 8.76 -3.51 -46.19
CA GLY A 29 9.17 -3.07 -47.52
C GLY A 29 10.66 -3.20 -47.84
N GLN A 30 11.50 -3.60 -46.87
CA GLN A 30 12.90 -3.92 -47.15
C GLN A 30 13.05 -5.24 -47.90
N LYS A 31 13.87 -5.24 -48.95
CA LYS A 31 14.22 -6.47 -49.66
C LYS A 31 15.25 -7.25 -48.86
N VAL A 32 14.87 -8.44 -48.42
CA VAL A 32 15.77 -9.41 -47.78
C VAL A 32 15.99 -10.61 -48.67
N LYS A 33 17.16 -11.22 -48.50
CA LYS A 33 17.46 -12.53 -49.09
C LYS A 33 16.57 -13.60 -48.42
N GLU A 34 16.29 -14.65 -49.17
CA GLU A 34 15.58 -15.83 -48.65
C GLU A 34 16.36 -16.46 -47.49
N GLY A 35 15.65 -16.95 -46.47
CA GLY A 35 16.27 -17.50 -45.26
C GLY A 35 16.74 -16.46 -44.24
N ARG A 36 16.42 -15.17 -44.43
CA ARG A 36 16.76 -14.16 -43.42
C ARG A 36 15.84 -14.26 -42.19
N THR A 37 16.44 -14.16 -41.02
CA THR A 37 15.73 -14.07 -39.76
C THR A 37 15.19 -12.67 -39.53
N ILE A 38 13.89 -12.57 -39.24
CA ILE A 38 13.21 -11.35 -38.83
C ILE A 38 13.17 -11.33 -37.31
N TYR A 39 13.71 -10.27 -36.75
CA TYR A 39 13.69 -10.00 -35.32
C TYR A 39 12.45 -9.20 -34.99
N LEU A 40 11.65 -9.71 -34.06
CA LEU A 40 10.43 -9.07 -33.60
C LEU A 40 10.65 -8.54 -32.19
N THR A 41 10.24 -7.29 -31.97
CA THR A 41 10.06 -6.71 -30.64
C THR A 41 8.58 -6.81 -30.31
N ILE A 42 8.24 -7.55 -29.25
CA ILE A 42 6.85 -7.79 -28.87
C ILE A 42 6.46 -7.01 -27.61
N ASN A 43 5.17 -6.77 -27.43
CA ASN A 43 4.65 -6.28 -26.17
C ASN A 43 4.72 -7.39 -25.13
N THR A 44 5.24 -7.10 -23.93
CA THR A 44 5.37 -8.12 -22.89
C THR A 44 4.02 -8.77 -22.60
N LEU A 45 4.03 -10.09 -22.45
CA LEU A 45 2.81 -10.86 -22.17
C LEU A 45 2.25 -10.58 -20.77
N SER A 46 3.09 -10.07 -19.87
CA SER A 46 2.74 -9.76 -18.49
C SER A 46 3.16 -8.35 -18.12
N THR A 47 2.41 -7.75 -17.20
CA THR A 47 2.72 -6.45 -16.62
C THR A 47 4.05 -6.54 -15.87
N PRO A 48 5.05 -5.69 -16.17
CA PRO A 48 6.31 -5.73 -15.46
C PRO A 48 6.06 -5.45 -13.99
N LEU A 49 6.70 -6.26 -13.15
CA LEU A 49 6.62 -6.12 -11.70
C LEU A 49 7.71 -5.16 -11.25
N LEU A 50 7.33 -4.15 -10.49
CA LEU A 50 8.24 -3.20 -9.89
C LEU A 50 8.34 -3.45 -8.39
N VAL A 51 9.55 -3.28 -7.85
CA VAL A 51 9.81 -3.40 -6.42
C VAL A 51 9.20 -2.19 -5.71
N VAL A 52 8.35 -2.45 -4.72
CA VAL A 52 7.80 -1.40 -3.86
C VAL A 52 8.90 -0.95 -2.89
N PRO A 53 9.26 0.35 -2.89
CA PRO A 53 10.25 0.86 -1.96
C PRO A 53 9.76 0.73 -0.51
N ASP A 54 10.71 0.55 0.40
CA ASP A 54 10.42 0.57 1.84
C ASP A 54 9.98 1.98 2.26
N VAL A 55 8.68 2.10 2.53
CA VAL A 55 8.04 3.33 3.01
C VAL A 55 7.25 3.10 4.29
N ALA A 56 7.12 1.85 4.72
CA ALA A 56 6.50 1.48 6.00
C ALA A 56 7.52 1.70 7.12
N ASP A 57 7.10 2.34 8.21
CA ASP A 57 7.89 2.60 9.42
C ASP A 57 9.16 3.46 9.25
N ASN A 58 9.39 4.02 8.05
CA ASN A 58 10.59 4.80 7.73
C ASN A 58 10.29 6.17 7.13
N SER A 59 9.02 6.53 6.96
CA SER A 59 8.63 7.72 6.19
C SER A 59 7.28 8.28 6.64
N SER A 60 7.17 9.61 6.63
CA SER A 60 5.89 10.29 6.81
C SER A 60 4.96 10.04 5.62
N MET A 61 3.66 10.27 5.81
CA MET A 61 2.62 10.17 4.77
C MET A 61 3.08 10.78 3.45
N ARG A 62 3.48 12.05 3.47
CA ARG A 62 3.91 12.78 2.27
C ARG A 62 5.13 12.13 1.60
N GLN A 63 6.10 11.68 2.38
CA GLN A 63 7.32 11.06 1.86
C GLN A 63 7.03 9.70 1.22
N ALA A 64 6.18 8.89 1.86
CA ALA A 64 5.73 7.62 1.31
C ALA A 64 4.96 7.82 0.00
N GLN A 65 4.05 8.80 -0.05
CA GLN A 65 3.34 9.15 -1.28
C GLN A 65 4.31 9.54 -2.40
N ALA A 66 5.29 10.42 -2.10
CA ALA A 66 6.28 10.84 -3.09
C ALA A 66 7.12 9.67 -3.60
N ARG A 67 7.56 8.76 -2.73
CA ARG A 67 8.34 7.57 -3.12
C ARG A 67 7.54 6.61 -3.98
N LEU A 68 6.28 6.36 -3.64
CA LEU A 68 5.41 5.47 -4.42
C LEU A 68 5.05 6.07 -5.79
N LEU A 69 4.78 7.38 -5.84
CA LEU A 69 4.55 8.09 -7.10
C LEU A 69 5.81 8.13 -7.97
N ALA A 70 6.98 8.36 -7.38
CA ALA A 70 8.26 8.33 -8.09
C ALA A 70 8.59 6.94 -8.64
N ALA A 71 8.20 5.88 -7.92
CA ALA A 71 8.26 4.51 -8.42
C ALA A 71 7.21 4.24 -9.53
N GLY A 72 6.25 5.13 -9.78
CA GLY A 72 5.23 4.91 -10.83
C GLY A 72 4.05 4.05 -10.39
N PHE A 73 3.82 3.94 -9.09
CA PHE A 73 2.59 3.40 -8.52
C PHE A 73 1.52 4.49 -8.39
N LYS A 74 0.25 4.06 -8.35
CA LYS A 74 -0.89 4.93 -8.06
C LYS A 74 -1.30 4.77 -6.61
N LEU A 75 -1.88 5.82 -6.03
CA LEU A 75 -2.34 5.81 -4.65
C LEU A 75 -3.88 5.86 -4.62
N SER A 76 -4.48 5.06 -3.74
CA SER A 76 -5.90 5.17 -3.38
C SER A 76 -6.10 6.08 -2.17
N GLU A 77 -7.35 6.16 -1.72
CA GLU A 77 -7.70 6.66 -0.40
C GLU A 77 -6.88 5.96 0.70
N ASN A 78 -6.44 6.75 1.68
CA ASN A 78 -5.59 6.32 2.78
C ASN A 78 -6.42 5.67 3.88
N GLU A 79 -5.92 4.59 4.47
CA GLU A 79 -6.54 3.94 5.62
C GLU A 79 -5.92 4.53 6.88
N HIS A 80 -6.77 5.02 7.79
CA HIS A 80 -6.32 5.65 9.04
C HIS A 80 -6.46 4.66 10.20
N ILE A 81 -5.41 4.52 11.00
CA ILE A 81 -5.41 3.68 12.20
C ILE A 81 -4.97 4.48 13.43
N ALA A 82 -5.38 4.03 14.62
CA ALA A 82 -4.92 4.59 15.88
C ALA A 82 -3.39 4.43 15.99
N GLY A 83 -2.67 5.54 16.07
CA GLY A 83 -1.21 5.55 16.11
C GLY A 83 -0.62 6.94 15.88
N GLU A 84 0.71 7.02 15.80
CA GLU A 84 1.46 8.26 15.52
C GLU A 84 0.93 9.03 14.29
N LYS A 85 0.60 10.30 14.49
CA LYS A 85 0.04 11.16 13.44
C LYS A 85 0.97 11.26 12.23
N ASP A 86 0.41 11.14 11.02
CA ASP A 86 1.12 11.25 9.75
C ASP A 86 2.22 10.18 9.53
N TRP A 87 2.24 9.13 10.36
CA TRP A 87 3.17 8.02 10.26
C TRP A 87 2.61 6.88 9.41
N VAL A 88 3.41 6.32 8.50
CA VAL A 88 2.99 5.21 7.64
C VAL A 88 3.35 3.88 8.27
N TYR A 89 2.35 3.11 8.66
CA TYR A 89 2.51 1.76 9.23
C TYR A 89 2.65 0.68 8.15
N GLY A 90 2.17 0.97 6.93
CA GLY A 90 2.19 -0.04 5.89
C GLY A 90 1.54 0.39 4.59
N VAL A 91 1.66 -0.49 3.62
CA VAL A 91 1.02 -0.34 2.31
C VAL A 91 0.21 -1.59 2.03
N LYS A 92 -1.04 -1.40 1.61
CA LYS A 92 -1.96 -2.44 1.15
C LYS A 92 -2.11 -2.37 -0.36
N TYR A 93 -2.22 -3.54 -0.99
CA TYR A 93 -2.55 -3.70 -2.39
C TYR A 93 -3.72 -4.67 -2.53
N LYS A 94 -4.84 -4.19 -3.12
CA LYS A 94 -6.07 -4.97 -3.30
C LYS A 94 -6.54 -5.67 -2.01
N GLY A 95 -6.43 -4.98 -0.87
CA GLY A 95 -6.82 -5.50 0.45
C GLY A 95 -5.82 -6.45 1.10
N ARG A 96 -4.66 -6.73 0.47
CA ARG A 96 -3.56 -7.47 1.09
C ARG A 96 -2.47 -6.50 1.53
N THR A 97 -2.02 -6.60 2.77
CA THR A 97 -0.83 -5.86 3.22
C THR A 97 0.39 -6.39 2.47
N LEU A 98 1.10 -5.49 1.79
CA LEU A 98 2.34 -5.82 1.10
C LEU A 98 3.50 -5.79 2.07
N THR A 99 4.46 -6.67 1.84
CA THR A 99 5.74 -6.67 2.53
C THR A 99 6.72 -5.71 1.87
N ASN A 100 7.65 -5.15 2.64
CA ASN A 100 8.67 -4.24 2.09
C ASN A 100 9.52 -4.95 1.03
N GLY A 101 9.76 -4.28 -0.10
CA GLY A 101 10.51 -4.85 -1.22
C GLY A 101 9.72 -5.85 -2.07
N GLU A 102 8.41 -5.99 -1.86
CA GLU A 102 7.56 -6.86 -2.65
C GLU A 102 7.39 -6.33 -4.09
N LYS A 103 7.25 -7.26 -5.04
CA LYS A 103 7.15 -6.95 -6.46
C LYS A 103 5.69 -6.83 -6.86
N VAL A 104 5.27 -5.62 -7.23
CA VAL A 104 3.88 -5.30 -7.57
C VAL A 104 3.82 -4.82 -9.02
N PRO A 105 2.78 -5.19 -9.80
CA PRO A 105 2.65 -4.75 -11.19
C PRO A 105 2.69 -3.23 -11.32
N VAL A 106 3.42 -2.73 -12.32
CA VAL A 106 3.54 -1.30 -12.61
C VAL A 106 2.16 -0.65 -12.78
N GLY A 107 1.97 0.53 -12.18
CA GLY A 107 0.69 1.23 -12.21
C GLY A 107 -0.41 0.59 -11.35
N ALA A 108 -0.07 -0.34 -10.47
CA ALA A 108 -0.93 -0.79 -9.39
C ALA A 108 -1.37 0.37 -8.48
N THR A 109 -2.59 0.27 -7.97
CA THR A 109 -3.12 1.19 -6.96
C THR A 109 -2.84 0.65 -5.56
N LEU A 110 -2.09 1.40 -4.77
CA LEU A 110 -1.66 1.10 -3.42
C LEU A 110 -2.43 1.97 -2.42
N THR A 111 -2.80 1.39 -1.30
CA THR A 111 -3.46 2.02 -0.16
C THR A 111 -2.44 2.19 0.95
N LEU A 112 -2.20 3.40 1.44
CA LEU A 112 -1.29 3.58 2.59
C LEU A 112 -2.09 3.53 3.88
N ILE A 113 -1.52 2.86 4.87
CA ILE A 113 -2.04 2.81 6.24
C ILE A 113 -1.27 3.86 7.05
N VAL A 114 -1.99 4.83 7.61
CA VAL A 114 -1.45 6.04 8.23
C VAL A 114 -2.00 6.17 9.64
N GLY A 115 -1.17 6.60 10.59
CA GLY A 115 -1.64 6.94 11.92
C GLY A 115 -2.40 8.27 11.94
N ASP A 116 -3.55 8.30 12.60
CA ASP A 116 -4.37 9.50 12.75
C ASP A 116 -4.05 10.35 14.00
N GLY A 117 -3.17 9.88 14.87
CA GLY A 117 -2.87 10.51 16.15
C GLY A 117 -3.90 10.20 17.24
N GLY A 118 -4.85 9.28 17.00
CA GLY A 118 -5.81 8.86 18.00
C GLY A 118 -5.14 8.03 19.09
N GLU A 119 -5.37 8.39 20.36
CA GLU A 119 -5.12 7.48 21.48
C GLU A 119 -5.85 6.16 21.19
N LEU A 120 -5.11 5.04 21.26
CA LEU A 120 -5.72 3.72 21.39
C LEU A 120 -6.81 3.86 22.45
N PRO A 121 -8.06 3.43 22.21
CA PRO A 121 -9.01 3.32 23.30
C PRO A 121 -8.38 2.34 24.28
N GLN A 122 -7.80 2.87 25.37
CA GLN A 122 -7.45 2.06 26.50
C GLN A 122 -8.75 1.39 26.89
N GLU A 123 -8.85 0.09 26.67
CA GLU A 123 -9.89 -0.72 27.27
C GLU A 123 -9.81 -0.43 28.76
N GLY A 124 -10.74 0.41 29.22
CA GLY A 124 -10.81 0.88 30.58
C GLY A 124 -10.97 -0.32 31.47
N ASP A 125 -9.84 -0.68 32.08
CA ASP A 125 -9.70 -1.59 33.20
C ASP A 125 -10.90 -1.42 34.14
N SER A 126 -11.77 -2.44 34.16
CA SER A 126 -12.96 -2.47 34.99
C SER A 126 -12.56 -2.74 36.43
N THR A 127 -12.01 -1.75 37.13
CA THR A 127 -12.03 -1.74 38.60
C THR A 127 -13.22 -0.93 39.06
N ALA A 128 -14.35 -1.62 39.22
CA ALA A 128 -15.49 -1.12 39.95
C ALA A 128 -15.06 -0.87 41.40
N VAL A 129 -14.83 0.40 41.74
CA VAL A 129 -14.73 0.83 43.14
C VAL A 129 -16.14 1.13 43.63
N GLU A 130 -16.75 0.17 44.32
CA GLU A 130 -17.91 0.44 45.17
C GLU A 130 -17.47 1.39 46.28
N ALA A 131 -17.71 2.69 46.09
CA ALA A 131 -17.64 3.66 47.17
C ALA A 131 -18.97 3.61 47.95
N THR A 132 -18.99 2.77 48.98
CA THR A 132 -19.99 2.82 50.05
C THR A 132 -20.04 4.21 50.66
N THR A 133 -21.24 4.79 50.70
CA THR A 133 -21.55 6.03 51.41
C THR A 133 -21.30 5.88 52.92
N PRO A 134 -20.76 6.92 53.59
CA PRO A 134 -21.09 7.16 54.97
C PRO A 134 -21.99 8.40 55.06
N THR A 135 -23.26 8.13 55.36
CA THR A 135 -24.23 9.05 55.93
C THR A 135 -23.59 9.83 57.09
N SER A 136 -23.50 11.16 56.94
CA SER A 136 -23.22 12.06 58.06
C SER A 136 -24.57 12.58 58.57
N SER A 137 -25.18 11.82 59.47
CA SER A 137 -26.32 12.28 60.27
C SER A 137 -25.78 12.81 61.58
N LYS A 138 -25.89 14.12 61.70
CA LYS A 138 -25.56 14.95 62.84
C LYS A 138 -26.48 14.61 64.01
N ASP A 139 -25.96 13.88 65.00
CA ASP A 139 -26.66 13.67 66.28
C ASP A 139 -26.58 14.96 67.12
N SER A 140 -27.74 15.50 67.46
CA SER A 140 -27.91 16.59 68.41
C SER A 140 -29.23 16.37 69.17
N ALA A 141 -29.10 15.82 70.37
CA ALA A 141 -30.01 15.95 71.51
C ALA A 141 -29.26 15.37 72.72
N ALA A 142 -28.79 16.19 73.66
CA ALA A 142 -29.51 16.55 74.88
C ALA A 142 -29.92 15.33 75.71
N ASP A 143 -29.26 15.09 76.84
CA ASP A 143 -29.94 14.98 78.14
C ASP A 143 -28.96 15.07 79.33
N GLU A 144 -29.46 15.68 80.40
CA GLU A 144 -28.85 15.96 81.70
C GLU A 144 -28.72 14.70 82.60
N SER A 145 -28.16 14.89 83.81
CA SER A 145 -28.19 13.97 84.98
C SER A 145 -26.91 13.15 85.22
N TRP A 146 -26.09 13.53 86.22
CA TRP A 146 -26.20 13.20 87.66
C TRP A 146 -25.46 11.90 88.04
N PHE A 147 -24.26 12.04 88.61
CA PHE A 147 -23.88 11.49 89.93
C PHE A 147 -22.54 12.10 90.40
#